data_AF-A0A2D5S2J2-F1
#
_entry.id   AF-A0A2D5S2J2-F1
#
_cell.length_a   1.000
_cell.length_b   1.000
_cell.length_c   1.000
_cell.angle_alpha   90.00
_cell.angle_beta   90.00
_cell.angle_gamma   90.00
#
_symmetry.space_group_name_H-M   'P 1'
#
loop_
_entity.id
_entity.type
_entity.pdbx_description
1 polymer ?
#
loop_
_entity_poly.entity_id
_entity_poly.type
_entity_poly.pdbx_seq_one_letter_code
_entity_poly.pdbx_strand_id
1 'polypeptide(L)' 'MSKKSNTLVVRDERDAESQLKALYGKSPMRAGCNATHVFWYVGKKRASMSRRSTHRDGNNQPLYMVGVE' A
#
# COMPACT_ATOMS: atom_id res chain seq x y z
N MET A 1 -5.31 7.48 -21.65
CA MET A 1 -5.12 6.08 -21.23
C MET A 1 -5.07 6.07 -19.71
N SER A 2 -6.19 5.82 -19.03
CA SER A 2 -6.22 5.79 -17.56
C SER A 2 -5.30 4.67 -17.09
N LYS A 3 -4.12 5.01 -16.57
CA LYS A 3 -3.33 4.06 -15.77
C LYS A 3 -4.27 3.60 -14.66
N LYS A 4 -4.76 2.36 -14.74
CA LYS A 4 -5.43 1.72 -13.62
C LYS A 4 -4.37 1.54 -12.54
N SER A 5 -4.18 2.59 -11.74
CA SER A 5 -3.42 2.51 -10.51
C SER A 5 -4.15 1.48 -9.66
N ASN A 6 -3.53 0.33 -9.44
CA ASN A 6 -4.08 -0.63 -8.49
C ASN A 6 -3.95 0.01 -7.11
N THR A 7 -5.08 0.45 -6.57
CA THR A 7 -5.17 1.00 -5.23
C THR A 7 -5.71 -0.07 -4.30
N LEU A 8 -4.96 -0.37 -3.25
CA LEU A 8 -5.35 -1.31 -2.20
C LEU A 8 -5.73 -0.54 -0.95
N VAL A 9 -6.69 -1.07 -0.20
CA VAL A 9 -7.05 -0.55 1.10
C VAL A 9 -6.56 -1.54 2.15
N VAL A 10 -5.73 -1.04 3.06
CA VAL A 10 -5.00 -1.85 4.04
C VAL A 10 -5.19 -1.27 5.43
N ARG A 11 -5.08 -2.09 6.46
CA ARG A 11 -5.24 -1.63 7.85
C ARG A 11 -3.94 -1.18 8.49
N ASP A 12 -2.82 -1.71 8.02
CA ASP A 12 -1.49 -1.42 8.52
C ASP A 12 -0.44 -1.82 7.46
N GLU A 13 0.82 -1.55 7.78
CA GLU A 13 1.95 -1.85 6.89
C GLU A 13 2.15 -3.35 6.63
N ARG A 14 1.85 -4.23 7.59
CA ARG A 14 1.99 -5.69 7.42
C ARG A 14 0.88 -6.25 6.54
N ASP A 15 -0.32 -5.73 6.69
CA ASP A 15 -1.45 -6.03 5.81
C ASP A 15 -1.14 -5.58 4.38
N ALA A 16 -0.55 -4.39 4.21
CA ALA A 16 -0.05 -3.92 2.92
C ALA A 16 0.95 -4.88 2.30
N GLU A 17 1.95 -5.32 3.06
CA GLU A 17 2.97 -6.25 2.56
C GLU A 17 2.37 -7.61 2.17
N SER A 18 1.42 -8.11 2.96
CA SER A 18 0.72 -9.37 2.68
C SER A 18 -0.13 -9.27 1.42
N GLN A 19 -0.91 -8.20 1.27
CA GLN A 19 -1.74 -7.98 0.08
C GLN A 19 -0.88 -7.79 -1.16
N LEU A 20 0.19 -6.99 -1.09
CA LEU A 20 1.12 -6.80 -2.21
C LEU A 20 1.78 -8.12 -2.64
N LYS A 21 2.16 -8.97 -1.68
CA LYS A 21 2.69 -10.30 -1.97
C LYS A 21 1.65 -11.20 -2.63
N ALA A 22 0.42 -11.20 -2.14
CA ALA A 22 -0.67 -12.00 -2.71
C ALA A 22 -1.02 -11.58 -4.14
N LEU A 23 -1.07 -10.27 -4.41
CA LEU A 23 -1.44 -9.72 -5.72
C LEU A 23 -0.39 -9.93 -6.81
N TYR A 24 0.89 -9.80 -6.45
CA TYR A 24 1.97 -9.84 -7.42
C TYR A 24 2.82 -11.11 -7.35
N GLY A 25 2.52 -12.03 -6.43
CA GLY A 25 3.25 -13.28 -6.22
C GLY A 25 4.71 -13.08 -5.81
N LYS A 26 5.09 -11.88 -5.37
CA LYS A 26 6.47 -11.51 -5.01
C LYS A 26 6.49 -10.79 -3.68
N SER A 27 7.48 -11.09 -2.85
CA SER A 27 7.65 -10.40 -1.58
C SER A 27 7.96 -8.91 -1.84
N PRO A 28 7.19 -7.98 -1.25
CA PRO A 28 7.50 -6.56 -1.28
C PRO A 28 8.82 -6.31 -0.54
N MET A 29 9.68 -5.48 -1.13
CA MET A 29 10.89 -4.99 -0.51
C MET A 29 10.66 -3.55 -0.08
N ARG A 30 10.82 -3.26 1.21
CA ARG A 30 10.68 -1.92 1.75
C ARG A 30 11.78 -1.01 1.20
N ALA A 31 11.37 0.05 0.51
CA ALA A 31 12.28 1.01 -0.11
C ALA A 31 12.60 2.19 0.82
N GLY A 32 11.69 2.48 1.76
CA GLY A 32 11.86 3.55 2.75
C GLY A 32 10.52 4.07 3.26
N CYS A 33 10.57 5.06 4.15
CA CYS A 33 9.40 5.79 4.58
C CYS A 33 9.75 7.26 4.85
N ASN A 34 8.78 8.14 4.64
CA ASN A 34 8.84 9.55 5.04
C ASN A 34 7.62 9.87 5.90
N ALA A 35 7.52 11.07 6.47
CA ALA A 35 6.44 11.43 7.40
C ALA A 35 5.02 11.13 6.89
N THR A 36 4.80 11.13 5.57
CA THR A 36 3.48 10.99 4.96
C THR A 36 3.25 9.66 4.25
N HIS A 37 4.31 8.96 3.83
CA HIS A 37 4.22 7.78 2.98
C HIS A 37 5.22 6.69 3.37
N VAL A 38 4.85 5.45 3.06
CA VAL A 38 5.74 4.29 3.09
C VAL A 38 5.86 3.77 1.67
N PHE A 39 7.07 3.38 1.26
CA PHE A 39 7.38 2.95 -0.10
C PHE A 39 7.90 1.52 -0.11
N TRP A 40 7.46 0.76 -1.11
CA TRP A 40 7.94 -0.59 -1.40
C TRP A 40 8.20 -0.77 -2.88
N TYR A 41 9.04 -1.75 -3.20
CA TYR A 41 9.18 -2.32 -4.53
C TYR A 41 8.65 -3.74 -4.53
N VAL A 42 7.81 -4.06 -5.52
CA VAL A 42 7.29 -5.41 -5.74
C VAL A 42 7.75 -5.88 -7.12
N GLY A 43 8.92 -6.51 -7.16
CA GLY A 43 9.62 -6.77 -8.41
C GLY A 43 10.04 -5.45 -9.10
N LYS A 44 9.43 -5.13 -10.24
CA LYS A 44 9.69 -3.88 -11.00
C LYS A 44 8.67 -2.78 -10.72
N LYS A 45 7.64 -3.05 -9.91
CA LYS A 45 6.56 -2.11 -9.59
C LYS A 45 6.87 -1.34 -8.32
N ARG A 46 6.45 -0.09 -8.24
CA ARG A 46 6.60 0.73 -7.04
C ARG A 46 5.26 0.82 -6.35
N ALA A 47 5.22 0.50 -5.06
CA ALA A 47 4.05 0.66 -4.23
C ALA A 47 4.29 1.78 -3.21
N SER A 48 3.26 2.59 -2.94
CA SER A 48 3.32 3.65 -1.95
C SER A 48 2.03 3.67 -1.13
N MET A 49 2.17 3.66 0.19
CA MET A 49 1.05 3.79 1.13
C MET A 49 1.05 5.18 1.74
N SER A 50 -0.09 5.86 1.69
CA SER A 50 -0.27 7.12 2.42
C SER A 50 -0.61 6.85 3.88
N ARG A 51 0.20 7.39 4.81
CA ARG A 51 -0.03 7.35 6.26
C ARG A 51 -1.04 8.41 6.73
N ARG A 52 -1.35 9.40 5.90
CA ARG A 52 -2.26 10.51 6.24
C ARG A 52 -3.71 10.23 5.82
N SER A 53 -4.13 8.98 5.88
CA SER A 53 -5.49 8.61 5.51
C SER A 53 -6.47 8.96 6.63
N THR A 54 -7.57 9.63 6.30
CA THR A 54 -8.68 9.90 7.22
C THR A 54 -9.76 8.82 7.13
N HIS A 55 -9.60 7.83 6.25
CA HIS A 55 -10.55 6.75 6.08
C HIS A 55 -10.52 5.79 7.26
N ARG A 56 -11.70 5.33 7.67
CA ARG A 56 -11.87 4.35 8.74
C ARG A 56 -12.84 3.25 8.30
N ASP A 57 -12.69 2.06 8.86
CA ASP A 57 -13.62 0.95 8.63
C ASP A 57 -14.89 1.09 9.49
N GLY A 58 -15.84 0.15 9.36
CA GLY A 58 -17.07 0.11 10.16
C GLY A 58 -16.84 -0.07 11.67
N ASN A 59 -15.65 -0.52 12.07
CA ASN A 59 -15.21 -0.62 13.46
C ASN A 59 -14.33 0.57 13.90
N ASN A 60 -14.33 1.67 13.15
CA ASN A 60 -13.58 2.89 13.43
C ASN A 60 -12.04 2.71 13.43
N GLN A 61 -11.52 1.65 12.81
CA GLN A 61 -10.08 1.43 12.63
C GLN A 61 -9.57 2.20 11.42
N PRO A 62 -8.36 2.79 11.48
CA PRO A 62 -7.80 3.52 10.34
C PRO A 62 -7.57 2.60 9.14
N LEU A 63 -7.93 3.09 7.96
CA LEU A 63 -7.68 2.45 6.68
C LEU A 63 -6.71 3.31 5.88
N TYR A 64 -5.67 2.68 5.34
CA TYR A 64 -4.65 3.32 4.52
C TYR A 64 -4.80 2.88 3.06
N MET A 65 -4.46 3.76 2.14
CA MET A 65 -4.48 3.46 0.71
C MET A 65 -3.06 3.22 0.21
N VAL A 66 -2.87 2.11 -0.51
CA VAL A 66 -1.63 1.75 -1.18
C VAL A 66 -1.82 1.87 -2.68
N GLY A 67 -1.17 2.83 -3.32
CA GLY A 67 -1.12 2.95 -4.77
C GLY A 67 0.06 2.17 -5.34
N VAL A 68 -0.18 1.37 -6.37
CA VAL A 68 0.88 0.65 -7.10
C VAL A 68 1.00 1.22 -8.52
N GLU A 69 2.24 1.56 -8.89
CA GLU A 69 2.66 2.08 -10.20
C GLU A 69 3.49 1.07 -10.99
#